data_AF-A0A183SRM7-F1
#
_entry.id   AF-A0A183SRM7-F1
#
_cell.length_a   1.000
_cell.length_b   1.000
_cell.length_c   1.000
_cell.angle_alpha   90.00
_cell.angle_beta   90.00
_cell.angle_gamma   90.00
#
_symmetry.space_group_name_H-M   'P 1'
#
loop_
_entity.id
_entity.type
_entity.pdbx_description
1 polymer ?
#
loop_
_entity_poly.entity_id
_entity_poly.type
_entity_poly.pdbx_seq_one_letter_code
_entity_poly.pdbx_strand_id
1 'polypeptide(L)'
;MQLRWSGHLVRMDDERLPKRLFYGDVDTGSRRQEGKVRRYKDTLKTSLKQLQINSATWEEIVQNRPAWRRRVKTGAAIYEANRIAAAKTKTAARKSPAPSTNTAKAQTLPTCPRCQRTFHARIGLVRHLWTQ
;
A
#
# COMPACT_ATOMS: atom_id res chain seq x y z
N MET A 1 2.90 9.34 -5.89
CA MET A 1 2.63 8.97 -7.30
C MET A 1 3.61 9.71 -8.21
N GLN A 2 4.48 9.02 -8.95
CA GLN A 2 5.57 9.62 -9.75
C GLN A 2 5.19 9.90 -11.23
N LEU A 3 3.90 10.06 -11.53
CA LEU A 3 3.38 10.11 -12.90
C LEU A 3 3.77 11.37 -13.69
N ARG A 4 4.17 12.45 -13.00
CA ARG A 4 4.72 13.64 -13.64
C ARG A 4 6.06 13.32 -14.33
N TRP A 5 6.89 12.52 -13.68
CA TRP A 5 8.18 12.09 -14.22
C TRP A 5 7.99 11.08 -15.35
N SER A 6 7.12 10.08 -15.19
CA SER A 6 6.80 9.12 -16.28
C SER A 6 6.22 9.85 -17.50
N GLY A 7 5.36 10.84 -17.28
CA GLY A 7 4.84 11.66 -18.36
C GLY A 7 5.93 12.49 -19.06
N HIS A 8 6.93 12.98 -18.32
CA HIS A 8 8.08 13.65 -18.93
C HIS A 8 8.92 12.67 -19.76
N LEU A 9 9.18 11.49 -19.21
CA LEU A 9 9.99 10.43 -19.82
C LEU A 9 9.48 10.00 -21.20
N VAL A 10 8.17 9.85 -21.38
CA VAL A 10 7.55 9.50 -22.68
C VAL A 10 7.75 10.60 -23.72
N ARG A 11 7.77 11.87 -23.30
CA ARG A 11 7.99 13.03 -24.19
C ARG A 11 9.46 13.35 -24.42
N MET A 12 10.36 12.66 -23.72
CA MET A 12 11.79 12.78 -24.02
C MET A 12 12.06 12.15 -25.38
N ASP A 13 13.15 12.59 -26.00
CA ASP A 13 13.66 11.97 -27.20
C ASP A 13 14.13 10.53 -26.93
N ASP A 14 13.95 9.64 -27.91
CA ASP A 14 14.25 8.20 -27.80
C ASP A 14 15.74 7.89 -27.70
N GLU A 15 16.63 8.81 -28.08
CA GLU A 15 18.07 8.62 -27.93
C GLU A 15 18.54 8.87 -26.49
N ARG A 16 17.73 9.56 -25.68
CA ARG A 16 18.10 9.90 -24.31
C ARG A 16 18.16 8.66 -23.42
N LEU A 17 19.27 8.53 -22.70
CA LEU A 17 19.54 7.40 -21.77
C LEU A 17 18.37 7.07 -20.85
N PRO A 18 17.65 8.02 -20.21
CA PRO A 18 16.53 7.68 -19.35
C PRO A 18 15.38 6.99 -20.08
N LYS A 19 15.05 7.41 -21.32
CA LYS A 19 13.97 6.82 -22.12
C LYS A 19 14.42 5.47 -22.69
N ARG A 20 15.66 5.35 -23.18
CA ARG A 20 16.27 4.08 -23.61
C ARG A 20 16.32 3.05 -22.50
N LEU A 21 16.74 3.43 -21.30
CA LEU A 21 16.80 2.52 -20.15
C LEU A 21 15.39 2.10 -19.70
N PHE A 22 14.42 3.00 -19.82
CA PHE A 22 13.05 2.71 -19.43
C PHE A 22 12.32 1.82 -20.44
N TYR A 23 12.49 2.04 -21.75
CA TYR A 23 11.82 1.24 -22.78
C TYR A 23 12.62 0.03 -23.25
N GLY A 24 13.94 0.07 -23.16
CA GLY A 24 14.84 -1.00 -23.60
C GLY A 24 14.59 -2.31 -22.86
N ASP A 25 14.69 -3.40 -23.60
CA ASP A 25 14.73 -4.74 -23.04
C ASP A 25 16.18 -5.13 -22.72
N VAL A 26 16.37 -5.91 -21.66
CA VAL A 26 17.67 -6.51 -21.34
C VAL A 26 17.84 -7.71 -22.25
N ASP A 27 18.73 -7.59 -23.24
CA ASP A 27 18.95 -8.58 -24.31
C ASP A 27 19.48 -9.92 -23.79
N THR A 28 20.29 -9.92 -22.73
CA THR A 28 20.78 -11.16 -22.10
C THR A 28 21.14 -10.92 -20.63
N GLY A 29 20.45 -11.59 -19.71
CA GLY A 29 20.78 -11.56 -18.29
C GLY A 29 19.70 -12.17 -17.41
N SER A 30 19.94 -13.37 -16.88
CA SER A 30 19.11 -13.93 -15.82
C SER A 30 19.51 -13.29 -14.48
N ARG A 31 18.54 -12.73 -13.76
CA ARG A 31 18.74 -12.18 -12.41
C ARG A 31 18.30 -13.25 -11.39
N ARG A 32 19.08 -13.46 -10.33
CA ARG A 32 18.69 -14.37 -9.22
C ARG A 32 17.32 -13.94 -8.68
N GLN A 33 16.41 -14.90 -8.53
CA GLN A 33 15.02 -14.71 -8.11
C GLN A 33 14.92 -14.44 -6.59
N GLU A 34 15.72 -13.53 -6.07
CA GLU A 34 15.71 -13.18 -4.65
C GLU A 34 15.01 -11.83 -4.47
N GLY A 35 13.68 -11.90 -4.43
CA GLY A 35 12.77 -10.79 -4.11
C GLY A 35 11.85 -10.34 -5.25
N LYS A 36 10.74 -9.67 -4.89
CA LYS A 36 9.90 -8.93 -5.87
C LYS A 36 10.65 -7.66 -6.28
N VAL A 37 11.53 -7.74 -7.28
CA VAL A 37 11.96 -6.55 -8.01
C VAL A 37 10.75 -6.05 -8.79
N ARG A 38 9.91 -5.20 -8.19
CA ARG A 38 8.88 -4.48 -8.94
C ARG A 38 9.62 -3.67 -9.99
N ARG A 39 9.51 -4.08 -11.26
CA ARG A 39 10.04 -3.25 -12.34
C ARG A 39 9.37 -1.90 -12.23
N TYR A 40 10.10 -0.81 -12.46
CA TYR A 40 9.53 0.53 -12.39
C TYR A 40 8.26 0.66 -13.29
N LYS A 41 8.23 -0.06 -14.43
CA LYS A 41 7.05 -0.27 -15.28
C LYS A 41 5.83 -0.86 -14.54
N ASP A 42 6.01 -1.81 -13.61
CA ASP A 42 4.91 -2.45 -12.86
C ASP A 42 4.30 -1.52 -11.81
N THR A 43 5.16 -0.73 -11.16
CA THR A 43 4.72 0.34 -10.26
C THR A 43 3.93 1.39 -11.03
N LEU A 44 4.39 1.78 -12.22
CA LEU A 44 3.68 2.69 -13.12
C LEU A 44 2.31 2.14 -13.53
N LYS A 45 2.23 0.88 -13.98
CA LYS A 45 0.96 0.22 -14.35
C LYS A 45 -0.01 0.20 -13.18
N THR A 46 0.48 -0.03 -11.96
CA THR A 46 -0.35 -0.01 -10.74
C THR A 46 -0.89 1.39 -10.46
N SER A 47 -0.05 2.42 -10.54
CA SER A 47 -0.47 3.82 -10.38
C SER A 47 -1.47 4.26 -11.46
N LEU A 48 -1.30 3.85 -12.71
CA LEU A 48 -2.25 4.17 -13.79
C LEU A 48 -3.63 3.56 -13.53
N LYS A 49 -3.68 2.28 -13.13
CA LYS A 49 -4.93 1.60 -12.75
C LYS A 49 -5.63 2.30 -11.58
N GLN A 50 -4.87 2.69 -10.56
CA GLN A 50 -5.40 3.40 -9.39
C GLN A 50 -6.04 4.75 -9.74
N LEU A 51 -5.59 5.39 -10.82
CA LEU A 51 -6.13 6.67 -11.30
C LEU A 51 -7.14 6.52 -12.43
N GLN A 52 -7.58 5.29 -12.74
CA GLN A 52 -8.50 5.00 -13.83
C GLN A 52 -7.99 5.49 -15.21
N ILE A 53 -6.67 5.45 -15.40
CA ILE A 53 -6.04 5.74 -16.69
C ILE A 53 -5.76 4.40 -17.37
N ASN A 54 -6.25 4.25 -18.60
CA ASN A 54 -6.03 3.04 -19.38
C ASN A 54 -4.53 2.89 -19.71
N SER A 55 -3.96 1.73 -19.37
CA SER A 55 -2.55 1.41 -19.58
C SER A 55 -2.15 1.18 -21.04
N ALA A 56 -3.10 1.04 -21.96
CA ALA A 56 -2.85 0.95 -23.40
C ALA A 56 -2.80 2.34 -24.07
N THR A 57 -3.55 3.31 -23.57
CA THR A 57 -3.69 4.64 -24.22
C THR A 57 -2.96 5.76 -23.47
N TRP A 58 -2.28 5.47 -22.36
CA TRP A 58 -1.63 6.49 -21.56
C TRP A 58 -0.49 7.21 -22.30
N GLU A 59 0.26 6.54 -23.18
CA GLU A 59 1.36 7.17 -23.92
C GLU A 59 0.86 8.23 -24.91
N GLU A 60 -0.24 7.94 -25.60
CA GLU A 60 -0.93 8.88 -26.50
C GLU A 60 -1.41 10.12 -25.73
N ILE A 61 -2.04 9.91 -24.56
CA ILE A 61 -2.51 11.01 -23.70
C ILE A 61 -1.34 11.83 -23.17
N VAL A 62 -0.21 11.18 -22.89
CA VAL A 62 0.98 11.84 -22.35
C VAL A 62 1.56 12.84 -23.35
N GLN A 63 1.51 12.56 -24.65
CA GLN A 63 1.99 13.49 -25.70
C GLN A 63 1.27 14.84 -25.61
N ASN A 64 -0.05 14.83 -25.40
CA ASN A 64 -0.81 16.04 -25.08
C ASN A 64 -0.61 16.44 -23.60
N ARG A 65 0.42 17.24 -23.31
CA ARG A 65 0.80 17.66 -21.95
C ARG A 65 -0.35 18.31 -21.16
N PRO A 66 -1.17 19.23 -21.71
CA PRO A 66 -2.35 19.75 -21.01
C PRO A 66 -3.40 18.68 -20.68
N ALA A 67 -3.71 17.77 -21.62
CA ALA A 67 -4.65 16.68 -21.39
C ALA A 67 -4.14 15.71 -20.32
N TRP A 68 -2.86 15.36 -20.36
CA TRP A 68 -2.19 14.54 -19.35
C TRP A 68 -2.31 15.14 -17.94
N ARG A 69 -2.00 16.43 -17.79
CA ARG A 69 -2.09 17.12 -16.49
C ARG A 69 -3.50 17.09 -15.93
N ARG A 70 -4.51 17.35 -16.77
CA ARG A 70 -5.93 17.27 -16.37
C ARG A 70 -6.29 15.87 -15.92
N ARG A 71 -5.96 14.85 -16.72
CA ARG A 71 -6.32 13.46 -16.43
C ARG A 71 -5.67 12.93 -15.15
N VAL A 72 -4.39 13.22 -14.92
CA VAL A 72 -3.70 12.87 -13.67
C VAL A 72 -4.31 13.60 -12.47
N LYS A 73 -4.67 14.88 -12.61
CA LYS A 73 -5.30 15.65 -11.51
C LYS A 73 -6.67 15.07 -11.14
N THR A 74 -7.51 14.77 -12.12
CA THR A 74 -8.82 14.15 -11.91
C THR A 74 -8.69 12.77 -11.26
N GLY A 75 -7.84 11.90 -11.82
CA GLY A 75 -7.61 10.57 -11.25
C GLY A 75 -7.08 10.64 -9.82
N ALA A 76 -6.22 11.61 -9.51
CA ALA A 76 -5.65 11.76 -8.17
C ALA A 76 -6.71 12.19 -7.14
N ALA A 77 -7.63 13.07 -7.53
CA ALA A 77 -8.76 13.46 -6.68
C ALA A 77 -9.67 12.26 -6.36
N ILE A 78 -9.99 11.45 -7.36
CA ILE A 78 -10.80 10.22 -7.20
C ILE A 78 -10.10 9.22 -6.28
N TYR A 79 -8.80 8.97 -6.52
CA TYR A 79 -8.01 8.08 -5.71
C TYR A 79 -7.95 8.52 -4.24
N GLU A 80 -7.75 9.81 -3.99
CA GLU A 80 -7.70 10.35 -2.64
C GLU A 80 -9.06 10.23 -1.93
N ALA A 81 -10.14 10.57 -2.62
CA ALA A 81 -11.51 10.41 -2.11
C ALA A 81 -11.80 8.95 -1.72
N ASN A 82 -11.46 8.00 -2.59
CA ASN A 82 -11.62 6.56 -2.32
C ASN A 82 -10.77 6.11 -1.13
N ARG A 83 -9.53 6.60 -1.02
CA ARG A 83 -8.62 6.28 0.08
C ARG A 83 -9.16 6.79 1.41
N ILE A 84 -9.68 8.01 1.45
CA ILE A 84 -10.32 8.60 2.63
C ILE A 84 -11.58 7.81 3.00
N ALA A 85 -12.44 7.51 2.03
CA ALA A 85 -13.65 6.72 2.26
C ALA A 85 -13.31 5.34 2.86
N ALA A 86 -12.32 4.63 2.29
CA ALA A 86 -11.86 3.35 2.81
C ALA A 86 -11.23 3.45 4.21
N ALA A 87 -10.54 4.55 4.53
CA ALA A 87 -10.03 4.79 5.88
C ALA A 87 -11.16 5.03 6.88
N LYS A 88 -12.20 5.77 6.47
CA LYS A 88 -13.41 6.02 7.28
C LYS A 88 -14.17 4.72 7.56
N THR A 89 -14.39 3.87 6.55
CA THR A 89 -15.07 2.57 6.74
C THR A 89 -14.28 1.65 7.69
N LYS A 90 -12.96 1.55 7.51
CA LYS A 90 -12.09 0.79 8.43
C LYS A 90 -12.08 1.33 9.86
N THR A 91 -12.26 2.64 10.02
CA THR A 91 -12.34 3.26 11.35
C THR A 91 -13.70 3.01 11.99
N ALA A 92 -14.78 3.10 11.22
CA ALA A 92 -16.13 2.77 11.67
C ALA A 92 -16.23 1.30 12.09
N ALA A 93 -15.68 0.36 11.30
CA ALA A 93 -15.65 -1.06 11.63
C ALA A 93 -14.81 -1.39 12.89
N ARG A 94 -13.81 -0.56 13.23
CA ARG A 94 -13.05 -0.70 14.48
C ARG A 94 -13.78 -0.11 15.69
N LYS A 95 -14.63 0.89 15.47
CA LYS A 95 -15.42 1.56 16.52
C LYS A 95 -16.77 0.89 16.76
N SER A 96 -17.28 0.11 15.80
CA SER A 96 -18.49 -0.67 16.01
C SER A 96 -18.24 -1.62 17.19
N PRO A 97 -19.15 -1.68 18.18
CA PRO A 97 -19.06 -2.66 19.24
C PRO A 97 -18.90 -4.04 18.60
N ALA A 98 -17.84 -4.76 18.97
CA ALA A 98 -17.78 -6.18 18.64
C ALA A 98 -19.04 -6.82 19.23
N PRO A 99 -19.67 -7.81 18.55
CA PRO A 99 -20.71 -8.63 19.18
C PRO A 99 -20.09 -9.18 20.46
N SER A 100 -20.44 -8.60 21.60
CA SER A 100 -19.93 -9.08 22.86
C SER A 100 -20.63 -10.40 23.09
N THR A 101 -19.93 -11.50 22.87
CA THR A 101 -20.25 -12.76 23.54
C THR A 101 -19.93 -12.57 25.03
N ASN A 102 -20.63 -11.65 25.69
CA ASN A 102 -20.65 -11.53 27.14
C ASN A 102 -21.62 -12.58 27.66
N THR A 103 -21.24 -13.85 27.49
CA THR A 103 -21.60 -14.82 28.51
C THR A 103 -20.78 -14.40 29.73
N ALA A 104 -21.47 -13.85 30.72
CA ALA A 104 -20.93 -13.54 32.04
C ALA A 104 -20.39 -14.82 32.70
N LYS A 105 -19.24 -15.30 32.27
CA LYS A 105 -18.35 -16.10 33.11
C LYS A 105 -17.45 -15.09 33.77
N ALA A 106 -17.58 -14.96 35.09
CA ALA A 106 -16.61 -14.28 35.93
C ALA A 106 -15.21 -14.69 35.47
N GLN A 107 -14.52 -13.79 34.75
CA GLN A 107 -13.15 -14.04 34.32
C GLN A 107 -12.32 -14.03 35.60
N THR A 108 -11.96 -15.22 36.07
CA THR A 108 -11.00 -15.36 37.16
C THR A 108 -9.71 -14.67 36.74
N LEU A 109 -9.29 -13.69 37.55
CA LEU A 109 -8.06 -12.96 37.30
C LEU A 109 -6.89 -13.96 37.25
N PRO A 110 -6.00 -13.87 36.24
CA PRO A 110 -4.88 -14.78 36.12
C PRO A 110 -3.92 -14.63 37.31
N THR A 111 -3.60 -15.76 37.95
CA THR A 111 -2.74 -15.82 39.14
C THR A 111 -1.45 -16.58 38.85
N CYS A 112 -0.33 -16.12 39.40
CA CYS A 112 0.96 -16.80 39.27
C CYS A 112 1.00 -18.08 40.12
N PRO A 113 1.37 -19.25 39.55
CA PRO A 113 1.45 -20.50 40.30
C PRO A 113 2.61 -20.56 41.30
N ARG A 114 3.64 -19.70 41.14
CA ARG A 114 4.84 -19.70 42.00
C ARG A 114 4.71 -18.82 43.24
N CYS A 115 4.05 -17.68 43.13
CA CYS A 115 3.96 -16.67 44.19
C CYS A 115 2.53 -16.22 44.51
N GLN A 116 1.52 -16.83 43.87
CA GLN A 116 0.10 -16.54 44.05
C GLN A 116 -0.34 -15.08 43.79
N ARG A 117 0.50 -14.30 43.11
CA ARG A 117 0.16 -12.92 42.75
C ARG A 117 -0.88 -12.89 41.62
N THR A 118 -1.94 -12.11 41.83
CA THR A 118 -3.05 -11.93 40.90
C THR A 118 -2.77 -10.76 39.93
N PHE A 119 -3.06 -10.94 38.64
CA PHE A 119 -2.83 -9.95 37.59
C PHE A 119 -4.13 -9.55 36.90
N HIS A 120 -4.25 -8.27 36.51
CA HIS A 120 -5.42 -7.75 35.78
C HIS A 120 -5.46 -8.14 34.30
N ALA A 121 -4.35 -8.66 33.76
CA ALA A 121 -4.26 -9.12 32.38
C ALA A 121 -3.24 -10.25 32.25
N ARG A 122 -3.46 -11.18 31.29
CA ARG A 122 -2.53 -12.27 30.98
C ARG A 122 -1.12 -11.78 30.65
N ILE A 123 -0.98 -10.62 30.00
CA ILE A 123 0.32 -10.02 29.65
C ILE A 123 1.16 -9.73 30.90
N GLY A 124 0.52 -9.25 31.98
CA GLY A 124 1.19 -8.99 33.25
C GLY A 124 1.74 -10.25 33.90
N LEU A 125 0.97 -11.34 33.87
CA LEU A 125 1.41 -12.65 34.35
C LEU A 125 2.60 -13.18 33.52
N VAL A 126 2.54 -13.10 32.19
CA VAL A 126 3.62 -13.58 31.31
C VAL A 126 4.93 -12.84 31.57
N ARG A 127 4.88 -11.51 31.69
CA ARG A 127 6.07 -10.70 32.01
C ARG A 127 6.64 -11.08 33.39
N HIS A 128 5.78 -11.30 34.37
CA HIS A 128 6.21 -11.71 35.71
C HIS A 128 6.91 -13.08 35.73
N LEU A 129 6.39 -14.06 34.98
CA LEU A 129 7.00 -15.39 34.83
C LEU A 129 8.34 -15.37 34.09
N TRP A 130 8.60 -14.34 33.28
CA TRP A 130 9.88 -14.16 32.60
C TRP A 130 10.97 -13.56 33.50
N THR A 131 10.57 -12.81 34.52
CA THR A 131 11.47 -12.16 35.48
C THR A 131 11.75 -12.98 36.74
N GLN A 132 11.12 -14.15 36.89
CA GLN A 132 11.21 -15.05 38.04
C GLN A 132 11.62 -16.46 37.62
#